data_AF-A0A179D4P0-F1
#
_entry.id   AF-A0A179D4P0-F1
#
_cell.length_a   1.000
_cell.length_b   1.000
_cell.length_c   1.000
_cell.angle_alpha   90.00
_cell.angle_beta   90.00
_cell.angle_gamma   90.00
#
_symmetry.space_group_name_H-M   'P 1'
#
loop_
_entity.id
_entity.type
_entity.pdbx_description
1 polymer ?
#
loop_
_entity_poly.entity_id
_entity_poly.type
_entity_poly.pdbx_seq_one_letter_code
_entity_poly.pdbx_strand_id
1 'polypeptide(L)'
;MVEKTKNPKRRSLADIWFQDTFLKVERLLYILVAIGIIFATAEVIYDGFHALFRAFEYEDFALGILKVIDRFLIALMFLEILYTVQIVFGEEYHLQCIEPFLMVAIIALVRRLLLVAFEISHGGKLEVERVKYYLIEMAIVGLLILALVVAVLLLRKGRRKERL
;
A
#
# COMPACT_ATOMS: atom_id res chain seq x y z
N MET A 1 18.83 -40.53 -48.72
CA MET A 1 19.34 -40.52 -47.33
C MET A 1 18.52 -39.54 -46.53
N VAL A 2 18.02 -39.99 -45.39
CA VAL A 2 17.00 -39.35 -44.55
C VAL A 2 17.63 -38.22 -43.75
N GLU A 3 17.23 -36.96 -43.99
CA GLU A 3 17.46 -35.88 -43.04
C GLU A 3 16.22 -35.74 -42.15
N LYS A 4 16.43 -36.06 -40.88
CA LYS A 4 15.43 -36.29 -39.86
C LYS A 4 14.74 -34.97 -39.52
N THR A 5 13.41 -34.98 -39.62
CA THR A 5 12.50 -33.94 -39.18
C THR A 5 12.82 -33.46 -37.76
N LYS A 6 13.24 -32.21 -37.62
CA LYS A 6 13.41 -31.54 -36.32
C LYS A 6 12.02 -31.17 -35.78
N ASN A 7 11.47 -32.09 -35.01
CA ASN A 7 10.22 -32.04 -34.28
C ASN A 7 10.01 -30.69 -33.53
N PRO A 8 8.94 -29.92 -33.79
CA PRO A 8 8.65 -28.69 -33.05
C PRO A 8 7.87 -28.99 -31.77
N LYS A 9 8.44 -28.55 -30.63
CA LYS A 9 7.74 -28.29 -29.34
C LYS A 9 6.90 -29.44 -28.75
N ARG A 10 7.57 -30.38 -28.09
CA ARG A 10 7.04 -30.96 -26.84
C ARG A 10 7.12 -29.88 -25.77
N ARG A 11 6.08 -29.04 -25.63
CA ARG A 11 5.90 -28.23 -24.41
C ARG A 11 5.74 -29.20 -23.24
N SER A 12 6.59 -29.07 -22.23
CA SER A 12 6.67 -29.99 -21.09
C SER A 12 5.37 -29.92 -20.27
N LEU A 13 4.71 -31.06 -20.08
CA LEU A 13 3.53 -31.20 -19.22
C LEU A 13 3.83 -30.80 -17.76
N ALA A 14 5.10 -30.87 -17.35
CA ALA A 14 5.54 -30.40 -16.04
C ALA A 14 5.46 -28.88 -15.92
N ASP A 15 5.76 -28.11 -16.97
CA ASP A 15 5.70 -26.65 -16.94
C ASP A 15 4.26 -26.15 -16.77
N ILE A 16 3.30 -26.84 -17.40
CA ILE A 16 1.87 -26.55 -17.29
C ILE A 16 1.39 -26.86 -15.86
N TRP A 17 1.77 -28.02 -15.31
CA TRP A 17 1.38 -28.42 -13.96
C TRP A 17 2.02 -27.56 -12.85
N PHE A 18 3.27 -27.12 -13.03
CA PHE A 18 3.94 -26.17 -12.14
C PHE A 18 3.27 -24.79 -12.18
N GLN A 19 2.86 -24.32 -13.36
CA GLN A 19 2.12 -23.06 -13.48
C GLN A 19 0.73 -23.14 -12.81
N ASP A 20 -0.01 -24.22 -13.01
CA ASP A 20 -1.36 -24.38 -12.44
C ASP A 20 -1.34 -24.49 -10.90
N THR A 21 -0.33 -25.15 -10.34
CA THR A 21 -0.17 -25.27 -8.88
C THR A 21 0.29 -23.95 -8.26
N PHE A 22 1.22 -23.24 -8.91
CA PHE A 22 1.68 -21.92 -8.47
C PHE A 22 0.52 -20.90 -8.44
N LEU A 23 -0.29 -20.84 -9.50
CA LEU A 23 -1.44 -19.92 -9.58
C LEU A 23 -2.52 -20.20 -8.52
N LYS A 24 -2.71 -21.47 -8.12
CA LYS A 24 -3.65 -21.83 -7.04
C LYS A 24 -3.14 -21.40 -5.67
N VAL A 25 -1.85 -21.59 -5.40
CA VAL A 25 -1.22 -21.16 -4.13
C VAL A 25 -1.23 -19.64 -4.03
N GLU A 26 -0.85 -18.94 -5.09
CA GLU A 26 -0.89 -17.47 -5.16
C GLU A 26 -2.29 -16.93 -4.85
N ARG A 27 -3.33 -17.48 -5.51
CA ARG A 27 -4.73 -17.10 -5.25
C ARG A 27 -5.14 -17.35 -3.79
N LEU A 28 -4.74 -18.48 -3.23
CA LEU A 28 -5.02 -18.81 -1.83
C LEU A 28 -4.38 -17.79 -0.86
N LEU A 29 -3.11 -17.43 -1.09
CA LEU A 29 -2.41 -16.44 -0.29
C LEU A 29 -3.08 -15.07 -0.35
N TYR A 30 -3.49 -14.61 -1.54
CA TYR A 30 -4.20 -13.34 -1.66
C TYR A 30 -5.55 -13.35 -0.94
N ILE A 31 -6.32 -14.43 -1.03
CA ILE A 31 -7.58 -14.56 -0.30
C ILE A 31 -7.34 -14.49 1.21
N LEU A 32 -6.32 -15.19 1.72
CA LEU A 32 -5.96 -15.15 3.13
C LEU A 32 -5.54 -13.74 3.58
N VAL A 33 -4.74 -13.04 2.77
CA VAL A 33 -4.34 -11.65 3.04
C VAL A 33 -5.55 -10.72 3.03
N ALA A 34 -6.43 -10.83 2.04
CA ALA A 34 -7.64 -10.00 1.95
C ALA A 34 -8.55 -10.20 3.16
N ILE A 35 -8.79 -11.46 3.56
CA ILE A 35 -9.56 -11.79 4.76
C ILE A 35 -8.89 -11.18 6.01
N GLY A 36 -7.59 -11.37 6.17
CA GLY A 36 -6.84 -10.83 7.31
C GLY A 36 -6.93 -9.30 7.39
N ILE A 37 -6.80 -8.61 6.27
CA ILE A 37 -6.93 -7.14 6.20
C ILE A 37 -8.35 -6.70 6.53
N ILE A 38 -9.38 -7.39 6.03
CA ILE A 38 -10.78 -7.08 6.36
C ILE A 38 -11.02 -7.19 7.87
N PHE A 39 -10.57 -8.27 8.50
CA PHE A 39 -10.68 -8.44 9.95
C PHE A 39 -9.92 -7.37 10.72
N ALA A 40 -8.68 -7.08 10.34
CA ALA A 40 -7.88 -6.03 10.98
C ALA A 40 -8.52 -4.65 10.82
N THR A 41 -9.08 -4.35 9.65
CA THR A 41 -9.82 -3.10 9.40
C THR A 41 -11.06 -3.00 10.27
N ALA A 42 -11.83 -4.08 10.38
CA ALA A 42 -13.03 -4.12 11.22
C ALA A 42 -12.68 -3.87 12.71
N GLU A 43 -11.62 -4.50 13.22
CA GLU A 43 -11.15 -4.33 14.59
C GLU A 43 -10.73 -2.88 14.87
N VAL A 44 -9.94 -2.27 13.97
CA VAL A 44 -9.50 -0.88 14.14
C VAL A 44 -10.67 0.10 14.05
N ILE A 45 -11.63 -0.14 13.15
CA ILE A 45 -12.85 0.68 13.07
C ILE A 45 -13.65 0.57 14.38
N TYR A 46 -13.82 -0.64 14.90
CA TYR A 46 -14.49 -0.87 16.18
C TYR A 46 -13.81 -0.11 17.32
N ASP A 47 -12.48 -0.22 17.42
CA ASP A 47 -11.70 0.52 18.41
C ASP A 47 -11.77 2.04 18.20
N GLY A 48 -11.82 2.51 16.94
CA GLY A 48 -12.03 3.91 16.57
C GLY A 48 -13.37 4.47 17.08
N PHE A 49 -14.47 3.73 16.88
CA PHE A 49 -15.78 4.11 17.42
C PHE A 49 -15.78 4.12 18.96
N HIS A 50 -15.17 3.12 19.59
CA HIS A 50 -15.02 3.11 21.06
C HIS A 50 -14.18 4.26 21.60
N ALA A 51 -13.15 4.72 20.86
CA ALA A 51 -12.43 5.93 21.21
C ALA A 51 -13.32 7.17 21.10
N LEU A 52 -14.14 7.25 20.04
CA LEU A 52 -14.98 8.40 19.78
C LEU A 52 -16.01 8.61 20.90
N PHE A 53 -16.63 7.53 21.40
CA PHE A 53 -17.55 7.63 22.53
C PHE A 53 -16.84 8.10 23.82
N ARG A 54 -15.61 7.63 24.07
CA ARG A 54 -14.80 8.06 25.22
C ARG A 54 -14.18 9.45 25.05
N ALA A 55 -14.08 9.97 23.81
CA ALA A 55 -13.48 11.27 23.53
C ALA A 55 -14.24 12.42 24.20
N PHE A 56 -15.55 12.26 24.42
CA PHE A 56 -16.40 13.22 25.14
C PHE A 56 -16.11 13.30 26.65
N GLU A 57 -15.37 12.35 27.21
CA GLU A 57 -15.03 12.30 28.63
C GLU A 57 -13.64 12.91 28.94
N TYR A 58 -12.85 13.26 27.93
CA TYR A 58 -11.54 13.88 28.12
C TYR A 58 -11.66 15.37 28.47
N GLU A 59 -10.84 15.84 29.42
CA GLU A 59 -10.73 17.27 29.74
C GLU A 59 -10.20 18.11 28.57
N ASP A 60 -9.36 17.50 27.71
CA ASP A 60 -8.88 18.09 26.45
C ASP A 60 -9.54 17.40 25.25
N PHE A 61 -10.63 18.01 24.77
CA PHE A 61 -11.41 17.53 23.63
C PHE A 61 -10.57 17.43 22.34
N ALA A 62 -9.59 18.32 22.15
CA ALA A 62 -8.74 18.31 20.95
C ALA A 62 -7.85 17.07 20.95
N LEU A 63 -7.21 16.73 22.08
CA LEU A 63 -6.43 15.49 22.18
C LEU A 63 -7.31 14.23 22.02
N GLY A 64 -8.56 14.28 22.50
CA GLY A 64 -9.54 13.21 22.33
C GLY A 64 -9.86 12.94 20.85
N ILE A 65 -10.23 13.97 20.09
CA ILE A 65 -10.59 13.81 18.66
C ILE A 65 -9.39 13.35 17.81
N LEU A 66 -8.18 13.77 18.17
CA LEU A 66 -6.97 13.41 17.45
C LEU A 66 -6.62 11.93 17.58
N LYS A 67 -6.79 11.35 18.77
CA LYS A 67 -6.65 9.89 18.98
C LYS A 67 -7.67 9.10 18.17
N VAL A 68 -8.88 9.65 17.98
CA VAL A 68 -9.91 9.04 17.15
C VAL A 68 -9.51 9.07 15.68
N ILE A 69 -9.04 10.22 15.19
CA ILE A 69 -8.56 10.39 13.82
C ILE A 69 -7.41 9.42 13.53
N ASP A 70 -6.47 9.23 14.45
CA ASP A 70 -5.36 8.29 14.26
C ASP A 70 -5.85 6.85 14.03
N ARG A 71 -6.83 6.38 14.83
CA ARG A 71 -7.45 5.05 14.64
C ARG A 71 -8.13 4.93 13.26
N PHE A 72 -8.88 5.95 12.85
CA PHE A 72 -9.49 5.94 11.52
C PHE A 72 -8.46 6.05 10.39
N LEU A 73 -7.36 6.78 10.57
CA LEU A 73 -6.24 6.79 9.63
C LEU A 73 -5.62 5.39 9.50
N ILE A 74 -5.49 4.64 10.60
CA ILE A 74 -5.00 3.25 10.57
C ILE A 74 -5.96 2.36 9.77
N ALA A 75 -7.26 2.47 10.03
CA ALA A 75 -8.28 1.74 9.27
C ALA A 75 -8.24 2.07 7.78
N LEU A 76 -8.11 3.36 7.43
CA LEU A 76 -7.97 3.80 6.04
C LEU A 76 -6.73 3.22 5.38
N MET A 77 -5.63 3.05 6.12
CA MET A 77 -4.42 2.45 5.54
C MET A 77 -4.58 0.96 5.28
N PHE A 78 -5.30 0.24 6.13
CA PHE A 78 -5.65 -1.16 5.83
C PHE A 78 -6.61 -1.26 4.64
N LEU A 79 -7.62 -0.40 4.58
CA LEU A 79 -8.53 -0.32 3.44
C LEU A 79 -7.78 -0.01 2.14
N GLU A 80 -6.79 0.86 2.22
CA GLU A 80 -5.91 1.17 1.12
C GLU A 80 -5.13 -0.06 0.67
N ILE A 81 -4.46 -0.78 1.58
CA ILE A 81 -3.76 -2.04 1.26
C ILE A 81 -4.72 -3.04 0.59
N LEU A 82 -5.95 -3.18 1.11
CA LEU A 82 -6.98 -4.04 0.53
C LEU A 82 -7.31 -3.64 -0.91
N TYR A 83 -7.46 -2.34 -1.19
CA TYR A 83 -7.70 -1.83 -2.54
C TYR A 83 -6.55 -2.19 -3.49
N THR A 84 -5.30 -2.19 -3.01
CA THR A 84 -4.14 -2.58 -3.83
C THR A 84 -4.17 -4.05 -4.20
N VAL A 85 -4.52 -4.92 -3.23
CA VAL A 85 -4.66 -6.36 -3.44
C VAL A 85 -5.79 -6.62 -4.45
N GLN A 86 -6.88 -5.87 -4.34
CA GLN A 86 -7.99 -5.95 -5.30
C GLN A 86 -7.59 -5.53 -6.71
N ILE A 87 -6.84 -4.43 -6.89
CA ILE A 87 -6.37 -4.01 -8.21
C ILE A 87 -5.41 -5.03 -8.82
N VAL A 88 -4.44 -5.52 -8.04
CA VAL A 88 -3.44 -6.49 -8.50
C VAL A 88 -4.09 -7.79 -8.98
N PHE A 89 -5.22 -8.18 -8.38
CA PHE A 89 -5.98 -9.36 -8.78
C PHE A 89 -7.05 -9.09 -9.85
N GLY A 90 -7.65 -7.90 -9.84
CA GLY A 90 -8.77 -7.52 -10.70
C GLY A 90 -8.39 -7.20 -12.14
N GLU A 91 -7.17 -6.75 -12.39
CA GLU A 91 -6.64 -6.65 -13.75
C GLU A 91 -6.02 -8.01 -14.16
N GLU A 92 -6.72 -8.72 -15.05
CA GLU A 92 -6.15 -9.88 -15.76
C GLU A 92 -4.85 -9.46 -16.48
N TYR A 93 -3.72 -9.90 -15.92
CA TYR A 93 -2.40 -10.06 -16.56
C TYR A 93 -2.20 -9.37 -17.92
N HIS A 94 -1.57 -8.19 -17.92
CA HIS A 94 -0.36 -7.88 -18.71
C HIS A 94 -0.04 -6.37 -18.62
N LEU A 95 1.16 -6.04 -18.12
CA LEU A 95 1.89 -4.79 -18.35
C LEU A 95 1.41 -3.49 -17.66
N GLN A 96 0.24 -3.43 -17.02
CA GLN A 96 -0.22 -2.22 -16.30
C GLN A 96 0.01 -2.21 -14.77
N CYS A 97 0.59 -3.25 -14.19
CA CYS A 97 0.70 -3.40 -12.73
C CYS A 97 1.61 -2.37 -12.02
N ILE A 98 2.54 -1.73 -12.73
CA ILE A 98 3.51 -0.81 -12.11
C ILE A 98 2.84 0.49 -11.64
N GLU A 99 1.92 1.03 -12.43
CA GLU A 99 1.27 2.31 -12.12
C GLU A 99 0.41 2.28 -10.84
N PRO A 100 -0.49 1.29 -10.61
CA PRO A 100 -1.25 1.22 -9.37
C PRO A 100 -0.34 1.00 -8.16
N PHE A 101 0.74 0.21 -8.28
CA PHE A 101 1.69 0.02 -7.18
C PHE A 101 2.41 1.32 -6.78
N LEU A 102 2.84 2.14 -7.75
CA LEU A 102 3.46 3.42 -7.44
C LEU A 102 2.47 4.40 -6.79
N MET A 103 1.20 4.41 -7.22
CA MET A 103 0.17 5.26 -6.61
C MET A 103 -0.04 4.91 -5.14
N VAL A 104 -0.11 3.62 -4.83
CA VAL A 104 -0.20 3.11 -3.45
C VAL A 104 0.99 3.54 -2.62
N ALA A 105 2.21 3.40 -3.14
CA ALA A 105 3.42 3.80 -2.43
C ALA A 105 3.43 5.30 -2.13
N ILE A 106 2.94 6.13 -3.07
CA ILE A 106 2.79 7.57 -2.86
C ILE A 106 1.79 7.84 -1.74
N ILE A 107 0.60 7.23 -1.76
CA ILE A 107 -0.44 7.52 -0.76
C ILE A 107 0.00 7.04 0.64
N ALA A 108 0.64 5.88 0.74
CA ALA A 108 1.21 5.39 2.00
C ALA A 108 2.25 6.36 2.60
N LEU A 109 3.13 6.94 1.77
CA LEU A 109 4.08 7.95 2.21
C LEU A 109 3.40 9.27 2.60
N VAL A 110 2.39 9.70 1.84
CA VAL A 110 1.59 10.90 2.18
C VAL A 110 0.91 10.72 3.53
N ARG A 111 0.35 9.53 3.82
CA ARG A 111 -0.22 9.23 5.14
C ARG A 111 0.83 9.35 6.25
N ARG A 112 2.03 8.79 6.06
CA ARG A 112 3.13 8.90 7.05
C ARG A 112 3.51 10.35 7.28
N LEU A 113 3.62 11.16 6.21
CA LEU A 113 3.93 12.57 6.31
C LEU A 113 2.89 13.34 7.15
N LEU A 114 1.60 13.09 6.91
CA LEU A 114 0.51 13.75 7.66
C LEU A 114 0.52 13.36 9.14
N LEU A 115 0.74 12.08 9.45
CA LEU A 115 0.80 11.57 10.82
C LEU A 115 1.98 12.19 11.58
N VAL A 116 3.18 12.21 10.97
CA VAL A 116 4.36 12.81 11.59
C VAL A 116 4.19 14.31 11.79
N ALA A 117 3.68 15.04 10.79
CA ALA A 117 3.42 16.48 10.92
C ALA A 117 2.42 16.78 12.05
N PHE A 118 1.41 15.93 12.19
CA PHE A 118 0.44 16.02 13.26
C PHE A 118 1.05 15.77 14.65
N GLU A 119 1.85 14.70 14.81
CA GLU A 119 2.55 14.39 16.06
C GLU A 119 3.46 15.52 16.52
N ILE A 120 4.15 16.20 15.60
CA ILE A 120 5.01 17.34 15.93
C ILE A 120 4.18 18.53 16.44
N SER A 121 3.02 18.78 15.82
CA SER A 121 2.16 19.93 16.15
C SER A 121 1.42 19.76 17.48
N HIS A 122 1.07 18.52 17.85
CA HIS A 122 0.23 18.24 19.03
C HIS A 122 0.92 17.36 20.10
N GLY A 123 2.18 16.96 19.88
CA GLY A 123 2.94 16.08 20.79
C GLY A 123 3.36 16.68 22.13
N GLY A 124 2.85 17.87 22.49
CA GLY A 124 3.17 18.55 23.74
C GLY A 124 4.63 19.01 23.82
N LYS A 125 5.22 18.99 25.03
CA LYS A 125 6.63 19.34 25.26
C LYS A 125 7.55 18.24 24.72
N LEU A 126 7.78 18.24 23.42
CA LEU A 126 8.74 17.36 22.77
C LEU A 126 10.16 17.79 23.14
N GLU A 127 11.01 16.83 23.50
CA GLU A 127 12.45 17.08 23.65
C GLU A 127 13.04 17.53 22.32
N VAL A 128 13.98 18.49 22.37
CA VAL A 128 14.62 19.07 21.18
C VAL A 128 15.24 17.99 20.28
N GLU A 129 15.76 16.92 20.87
CA GLU A 129 16.35 15.80 20.16
C GLU A 129 15.30 14.99 19.40
N ARG A 130 14.12 14.77 19.98
CA ARG A 130 13.00 14.07 19.34
C ARG A 130 12.44 14.87 18.16
N VAL A 131 12.35 16.19 18.29
CA VAL A 131 11.92 17.07 17.18
C VAL A 131 12.89 16.97 16.00
N LYS A 132 14.21 16.90 16.25
CA LYS A 132 15.20 16.72 15.16
C LYS A 132 14.99 15.41 14.40
N TYR A 133 14.72 14.30 15.09
CA TYR A 133 14.42 13.02 14.43
C TYR A 133 13.17 13.11 13.54
N TYR A 134 12.09 13.72 14.04
CA TYR A 134 10.86 13.91 13.27
C TYR A 134 11.06 14.81 12.04
N LEU A 135 11.85 15.88 12.16
CA LEU A 135 12.18 16.75 11.02
C LEU A 135 12.96 16.00 9.93
N ILE A 136 13.94 15.18 10.33
CA ILE A 136 14.70 14.34 9.40
C ILE A 136 13.79 13.31 8.73
N GLU A 137 12.93 12.67 9.51
CA GLU A 137 11.94 11.72 8.98
C GLU A 137 11.01 12.38 7.96
N MET A 138 10.45 13.55 8.26
CA MET A 138 9.62 14.29 7.31
C MET A 138 10.37 14.67 6.04
N ALA A 139 11.64 15.07 6.15
CA ALA A 139 12.47 15.39 4.99
C ALA A 139 12.71 14.16 4.11
N ILE A 140 12.99 13.00 4.71
CA ILE A 140 13.19 11.73 3.98
C ILE A 140 11.89 11.31 3.29
N VAL A 141 10.76 11.32 4.02
CA VAL A 141 9.45 10.96 3.46
C VAL A 141 9.07 11.90 2.32
N GLY A 142 9.27 13.20 2.48
CA GLY A 142 9.04 14.20 1.43
C GLY A 142 9.89 13.94 0.19
N LEU A 143 11.18 13.64 0.35
CA LEU A 143 12.08 13.31 -0.76
C LEU A 143 11.67 12.02 -1.48
N LEU A 144 11.23 11.00 -0.74
CA LEU A 144 10.73 9.76 -1.32
C LEU A 144 9.46 9.98 -2.15
N ILE A 145 8.52 10.81 -1.67
CA ILE A 145 7.32 11.18 -2.43
C ILE A 145 7.72 11.84 -3.75
N LEU A 146 8.63 12.81 -3.71
CA LEU A 146 9.12 13.47 -4.92
C LEU A 146 9.78 12.49 -5.90
N ALA A 147 10.60 11.57 -5.39
CA ALA A 147 11.25 10.54 -6.21
C ALA A 147 10.22 9.62 -6.89
N LEU A 148 9.18 9.18 -6.15
CA LEU A 148 8.10 8.37 -6.72
C LEU A 148 7.27 9.13 -7.75
N VAL A 149 6.96 10.40 -7.49
CA VAL A 149 6.26 11.26 -8.46
C VAL A 149 7.08 11.39 -9.75
N VAL A 150 8.39 11.62 -9.65
CA VAL A 150 9.28 11.65 -10.83
C VAL A 150 9.26 10.31 -11.56
N ALA A 151 9.32 9.19 -10.84
CA ALA A 151 9.23 7.86 -11.45
C ALA A 151 7.90 7.67 -12.22
N VAL A 152 6.77 8.08 -11.65
CA VAL A 152 5.46 8.06 -12.34
C VAL A 152 5.48 8.93 -13.60
N LEU A 153 6.03 10.14 -13.54
CA LEU A 153 6.12 11.04 -14.69
C LEU A 153 6.96 10.45 -15.82
N LEU A 154 8.09 9.81 -15.49
CA LEU A 154 8.95 9.13 -16.46
C LEU A 154 8.23 7.94 -17.12
N LEU A 155 7.53 7.12 -16.32
CA LEU A 155 6.74 5.98 -16.83
C LEU A 155 5.59 6.44 -17.74
N ARG A 156 4.92 7.54 -17.41
CA ARG A 156 3.87 8.14 -18.25
C ARG A 156 4.44 8.69 -19.56
N LYS A 157 5.61 9.33 -19.52
CA LYS A 157 6.28 9.86 -20.72
C LYS A 157 6.76 8.76 -21.66
N GLY A 158 7.30 7.66 -21.13
CA GLY A 158 7.74 6.50 -21.90
C GLY A 158 6.61 5.88 -22.72
N ARG A 159 5.45 5.61 -22.09
CA ARG A 159 4.28 5.02 -22.77
C ARG A 159 3.64 5.94 -23.83
N ARG A 160 3.75 7.26 -23.70
CA ARG A 160 3.28 8.20 -24.73
C ARG A 160 4.13 8.13 -26.02
N LYS A 161 5.41 7.78 -25.90
CA LYS A 161 6.34 7.69 -27.03
C LYS A 161 6.20 6.40 -27.84
N GLU A 162 5.71 5.31 -27.23
CA GLU A 162 5.38 4.05 -27.93
C GLU A 162 4.04 4.10 -28.69
N ARG A 163 3.18 5.08 -28.41
CA ARG A 163 1.87 5.25 -29.08
C ARG A 163 1.88 6.25 -30.26
N LEU A 164 3.03 6.84 -30.59
CA LEU A 164 3.24 7.76 -31.71
C LEU A 164 4.21 7.14 -32.71
#